data_AF-A0A969PTH1-F1
#
_entry.id   AF-A0A969PTH1-F1
#
_cell.length_a   1.000
_cell.length_b   1.000
_cell.length_c   1.000
_cell.angle_alpha   90.00
_cell.angle_beta   90.00
_cell.angle_gamma   90.00
#
_symmetry.space_group_name_H-M   'P 1'
#
loop_
_entity.id
_entity.type
_entity.pdbx_description
1 polymer ?
#
loop_
_entity_poly.entity_id
_entity_poly.type
_entity_poly.pdbx_seq_one_letter_code
_entity_poly.pdbx_strand_id
1 'polypeptide(L)'
;MLPHDRKRPNPPAPSQLQKKRRYHDIDLRRMFRDGEIQKDGSGYYMYEVELNPKGIPHDHRKVYFNNTFSQLESMIYGRYEESKEVTEAITKAKSKKEKLSWFRRLMQLDYELIFLHAVYEGGSGYPFLSVYQTKQILEEKLSLGIVGDVLEKAEATPLDSQERMPQLLGRTYTPKQLASNEAPGFFQRFKRDDVYFYTIPYGANREKR
;
A
#
# COMPACT_ATOMS: atom_id res chain seq x y z
N MET A 1 -13.16 3.05 10.30
CA MET A 1 -12.41 3.82 11.31
C MET A 1 -10.99 3.29 11.34
N LEU A 2 -10.00 4.11 11.01
CA LEU A 2 -8.59 3.74 11.18
C LEU A 2 -8.27 3.79 12.68
N PRO A 3 -7.64 2.76 13.27
CA PRO A 3 -7.35 2.76 14.69
C PRO A 3 -6.30 3.84 15.00
N HIS A 4 -6.70 4.81 15.82
CA HIS A 4 -5.81 5.75 16.50
C HIS A 4 -4.99 5.01 17.58
N ASP A 5 -3.83 5.56 17.90
CA ASP A 5 -3.04 5.32 19.13
C ASP A 5 -2.14 4.08 19.23
N ARG A 6 -1.24 3.91 18.26
CA ARG A 6 0.12 3.41 18.55
C ARG A 6 1.13 4.18 17.70
N LYS A 7 2.12 4.82 18.35
CA LYS A 7 3.31 5.40 17.71
C LYS A 7 3.81 4.42 16.66
N ARG A 8 3.60 4.71 15.37
CA ARG A 8 4.07 3.82 14.33
C ARG A 8 5.60 3.95 14.32
N PRO A 9 6.35 2.85 14.52
CA PRO A 9 7.80 2.92 14.37
C PRO A 9 8.10 3.37 12.93
N ASN A 10 9.24 4.06 12.74
CA ASN A 10 9.69 4.42 11.40
C ASN A 10 9.60 3.18 10.48
N PRO A 11 9.00 3.33 9.29
CA PRO A 11 8.83 2.22 8.37
C PRO A 11 10.20 1.59 8.06
N PRO A 12 10.27 0.25 7.99
CA PRO A 12 11.53 -0.46 7.87
C PRO A 12 12.24 -0.07 6.57
N ALA A 13 13.55 0.13 6.65
CA ALA A 13 14.37 0.29 5.46
C ALA A 13 14.22 -0.94 4.53
N PRO A 14 14.46 -0.83 3.21
CA PRO A 14 14.38 -1.96 2.29
C PRO A 14 15.17 -3.20 2.74
N SER A 15 16.32 -2.98 3.40
CA SER A 15 17.17 -4.03 3.96
C SER A 15 16.56 -4.80 5.15
N GLN A 16 15.49 -4.29 5.74
CA GLN A 16 14.82 -4.85 6.92
C GLN A 16 13.47 -5.50 6.59
N LEU A 17 12.99 -5.39 5.35
CA LEU A 17 11.67 -5.87 4.94
C LEU A 17 11.42 -7.32 5.35
N GLN A 18 12.33 -8.24 5.04
CA GLN A 18 12.12 -9.67 5.32
C GLN A 18 11.85 -9.98 6.81
N LYS A 19 12.36 -9.17 7.74
CA LYS A 19 12.13 -9.32 9.19
C LYS A 19 10.77 -8.82 9.66
N LYS A 20 10.04 -8.14 8.77
CA LYS A 20 8.76 -7.47 9.04
C LYS A 20 7.60 -8.10 8.28
N ARG A 21 7.85 -9.19 7.53
CA ARG A 21 6.79 -9.96 6.85
C ARG A 21 5.72 -10.34 7.86
N ARG A 22 4.45 -10.18 7.46
CA ARG A 22 3.30 -10.62 8.25
C ARG A 22 3.37 -12.09 8.65
N TYR A 23 3.81 -12.95 7.71
CA TYR A 23 3.90 -14.39 7.93
C TYR A 23 5.31 -14.88 7.64
N HIS A 24 5.90 -15.52 8.64
CA HIS A 24 7.14 -16.26 8.49
C HIS A 24 6.85 -17.75 8.25
N ASP A 25 7.88 -18.53 7.90
CA ASP A 25 7.73 -19.97 7.60
C ASP A 25 7.07 -20.73 8.76
N ILE A 26 7.36 -20.34 10.01
CA ILE A 26 6.73 -20.95 11.19
C ILE A 26 5.22 -20.69 11.25
N ASP A 27 4.77 -19.50 10.84
CA ASP A 27 3.34 -19.16 10.77
C ASP A 27 2.67 -19.94 9.66
N LEU A 28 3.29 -20.02 8.47
CA LEU A 28 2.74 -20.76 7.33
C LEU A 28 2.61 -22.26 7.64
N ARG A 29 3.59 -22.85 8.35
CA ARG A 29 3.49 -24.23 8.83
C ARG A 29 2.32 -24.43 9.79
N ARG A 30 2.11 -23.49 10.72
CA ARG A 30 0.96 -23.52 11.66
C ARG A 30 -0.35 -23.44 10.88
N MET A 31 -0.51 -22.42 10.03
CA MET A 31 -1.71 -22.23 9.21
C MET A 31 -2.02 -23.45 8.33
N PHE A 32 -1.00 -24.10 7.77
CA PHE A 32 -1.19 -25.31 6.97
C PHE A 32 -1.67 -26.49 7.83
N ARG A 33 -1.08 -26.71 9.01
CA ARG A 33 -1.52 -27.74 9.95
C ARG A 33 -2.96 -27.50 10.41
N ASP A 34 -3.33 -26.24 10.60
CA ASP A 34 -4.65 -25.83 11.06
C ASP A 34 -5.68 -25.83 9.90
N GLY A 35 -5.23 -26.09 8.66
CA GLY A 35 -6.08 -26.23 7.47
C GLY A 35 -6.53 -24.91 6.87
N GLU A 36 -5.90 -23.79 7.24
CA GLU A 36 -6.23 -22.44 6.75
C GLU A 36 -5.61 -22.13 5.38
N ILE A 37 -4.57 -22.87 4.99
CA ILE A 37 -3.88 -22.72 3.71
C ILE A 37 -3.49 -24.09 3.16
N GLN A 38 -3.11 -24.14 1.90
CA GLN A 38 -2.65 -25.36 1.23
C GLN A 38 -1.16 -25.29 0.90
N LYS A 39 -0.57 -26.45 0.57
CA LYS A 39 0.83 -26.57 0.17
C LYS A 39 0.96 -27.54 -0.99
N ASP A 40 1.75 -27.19 -1.99
CA ASP A 40 2.18 -28.09 -3.07
C ASP A 40 3.68 -27.93 -3.34
N GLY A 41 4.18 -28.51 -4.45
CA GLY A 41 5.60 -28.46 -4.82
C GLY A 41 6.15 -27.05 -5.04
N SER A 42 5.30 -26.05 -5.27
CA SER A 42 5.71 -24.65 -5.45
C SER A 42 5.71 -23.85 -4.14
N GLY A 43 5.13 -24.42 -3.06
CA GLY A 43 5.13 -23.83 -1.72
C GLY A 43 3.74 -23.68 -1.10
N TYR A 44 3.64 -22.81 -0.09
CA TYR A 44 2.38 -22.48 0.57
C TYR A 44 1.55 -21.53 -0.28
N TYR A 45 0.25 -21.80 -0.39
CA TYR A 45 -0.68 -20.98 -1.14
C TYR A 45 -2.06 -20.94 -0.51
N MET A 46 -2.82 -19.93 -0.90
CA MET A 46 -4.25 -19.84 -0.66
C MET A 46 -4.97 -19.53 -1.97
N TYR A 47 -6.30 -19.64 -1.97
CA TYR A 47 -7.11 -19.21 -3.10
C TYR A 47 -7.51 -17.75 -2.91
N GLU A 48 -7.24 -16.94 -3.93
CA GLU A 48 -7.91 -15.67 -4.11
C GLU A 48 -9.39 -15.92 -4.33
N VAL A 49 -10.24 -15.07 -3.75
CA VAL A 49 -11.68 -15.10 -3.92
C VAL A 49 -12.14 -13.68 -4.16
N GLU A 50 -12.78 -13.43 -5.29
CA GLU A 50 -13.40 -12.13 -5.57
C GLU A 50 -14.90 -12.23 -5.32
N LEU A 51 -15.47 -11.26 -4.61
CA LEU A 51 -16.91 -11.15 -4.50
C LEU A 51 -17.42 -10.36 -5.71
N ASN A 52 -18.39 -10.91 -6.44
CA ASN A 52 -19.09 -10.14 -7.46
C ASN A 52 -19.96 -9.04 -6.81
N PRO A 53 -20.55 -8.12 -7.58
CA PRO A 53 -21.43 -7.07 -7.03
C PRO A 53 -22.65 -7.57 -6.23
N LYS A 54 -22.98 -8.87 -6.33
CA LYS A 54 -24.05 -9.53 -5.57
C LYS A 54 -23.53 -10.23 -4.30
N GLY A 55 -22.24 -10.07 -3.96
CA GLY A 55 -21.60 -10.70 -2.82
C GLY A 55 -21.29 -12.19 -3.00
N ILE A 56 -21.32 -12.70 -4.24
CA ILE A 56 -21.06 -14.12 -4.52
C ILE A 56 -19.58 -14.31 -4.89
N PRO A 57 -18.87 -15.25 -4.23
CA PRO A 57 -17.53 -15.67 -4.62
C PRO A 57 -17.46 -16.10 -6.09
N HIS A 58 -16.56 -15.49 -6.86
CA HIS A 58 -16.18 -15.90 -8.19
C HIS A 58 -14.66 -15.75 -8.35
N ASP A 59 -14.09 -16.58 -9.22
CA ASP A 59 -12.66 -16.77 -9.45
C ASP A 59 -11.84 -17.32 -8.26
N HIS A 60 -11.19 -18.45 -8.51
CA HIS A 60 -10.32 -19.14 -7.56
C HIS A 60 -8.92 -19.30 -8.16
N ARG A 61 -8.06 -18.33 -7.95
CA ARG A 61 -6.65 -18.41 -8.35
C ARG A 61 -5.77 -18.80 -7.17
N LYS A 62 -4.81 -19.70 -7.38
CA LYS A 62 -3.75 -19.97 -6.40
C LYS A 62 -2.84 -18.74 -6.25
N VAL A 63 -2.72 -18.25 -5.03
CA VAL A 63 -1.81 -17.18 -4.63
C VAL A 63 -0.78 -17.75 -3.67
N TYR A 64 0.47 -17.77 -4.13
CA TYR A 64 1.59 -18.29 -3.34
C TYR A 64 2.15 -17.19 -2.43
N PHE A 65 2.26 -17.48 -1.14
CA PHE A 65 2.72 -16.51 -0.13
C PHE A 65 4.09 -15.94 -0.46
N ASN A 66 5.06 -16.80 -0.76
CA ASN A 66 6.43 -16.37 -1.07
C ASN A 66 6.49 -15.51 -2.34
N ASN A 67 5.73 -15.87 -3.38
CA ASN A 67 5.68 -15.09 -4.61
C ASN A 67 5.09 -13.70 -4.36
N THR A 68 3.99 -13.62 -3.60
CA THR A 68 3.38 -12.35 -3.22
C THR A 68 4.33 -11.49 -2.40
N PHE A 69 5.00 -12.05 -1.38
CA PHE A 69 5.97 -11.28 -0.58
C PHE A 69 7.15 -10.78 -1.42
N SER A 70 7.75 -11.62 -2.27
CA SER A 70 8.85 -11.20 -3.14
C SER A 70 8.43 -10.09 -4.12
N GLN A 71 7.21 -10.14 -4.65
CA GLN A 71 6.70 -9.09 -5.52
C GLN A 71 6.41 -7.79 -4.76
N LEU A 72 5.83 -7.86 -3.56
CA LEU A 72 5.63 -6.69 -2.71
C LEU A 72 6.96 -6.04 -2.32
N GLU A 73 7.98 -6.84 -1.99
CA GLU A 73 9.33 -6.35 -1.72
C GLU A 73 9.93 -5.62 -2.93
N SER A 74 9.79 -6.19 -4.12
CA SER A 74 10.23 -5.55 -5.37
C SER A 74 9.48 -4.25 -5.63
N MET A 75 8.16 -4.21 -5.37
CA MET A 75 7.37 -2.98 -5.47
C MET A 75 7.88 -1.92 -4.50
N ILE A 76 8.03 -2.24 -3.21
CA ILE A 76 8.52 -1.31 -2.18
C ILE A 76 9.91 -0.78 -2.58
N TYR A 77 10.84 -1.67 -2.93
CA TYR A 77 12.19 -1.28 -3.36
C TYR A 77 12.15 -0.33 -4.56
N GLY A 78 11.35 -0.66 -5.58
CA GLY A 78 11.19 0.19 -6.77
C GLY A 78 10.71 1.60 -6.44
N ARG A 79 9.80 1.78 -5.46
CA ARG A 79 9.33 3.11 -5.04
C ARG A 79 10.41 3.90 -4.32
N TYR A 80 11.24 3.24 -3.51
CA TYR A 80 12.39 3.89 -2.88
C TYR A 80 13.42 4.36 -3.91
N GLU A 81 13.75 3.54 -4.92
CA GLU A 81 14.66 3.96 -5.99
C GLU A 81 14.07 5.11 -6.83
N GLU A 82 12.80 5.00 -7.23
CA GLU A 82 12.10 6.07 -7.96
C GLU A 82 12.08 7.38 -7.16
N SER A 83 11.96 7.31 -5.82
CA SER A 83 11.97 8.51 -4.99
C SER A 83 13.29 9.28 -5.02
N LYS A 84 14.42 8.59 -5.24
CA LYS A 84 15.73 9.22 -5.38
C LYS A 84 15.79 9.98 -6.70
N GLU A 85 15.37 9.35 -7.79
CA GLU A 85 15.29 9.97 -9.12
C GLU A 85 14.36 11.19 -9.12
N VAL A 86 13.19 11.08 -8.49
CA VAL A 86 12.24 12.19 -8.33
C VAL A 86 12.84 13.32 -7.48
N THR A 87 13.52 12.99 -6.38
CA THR A 87 14.21 14.00 -5.55
C THR A 87 15.24 14.77 -6.37
N GLU A 88 16.06 14.09 -7.16
CA GLU A 88 17.01 14.73 -8.06
C GLU A 88 16.35 15.57 -9.14
N ALA A 89 15.22 15.11 -9.69
CA ALA A 89 14.45 15.88 -10.67
C ALA A 89 13.91 17.18 -10.06
N ILE A 90 13.49 17.18 -8.79
CA ILE A 90 13.05 18.39 -8.09
C ILE A 90 14.22 19.39 -7.95
N THR A 91 15.41 18.93 -7.57
CA THR A 91 16.57 19.82 -7.37
C THR A 91 17.08 20.39 -8.69
N LYS A 92 17.04 19.60 -9.77
CA LYS A 92 17.45 20.00 -11.13
C LYS A 92 16.40 20.86 -11.86
N ALA A 93 15.13 20.79 -11.46
CA ALA A 93 14.05 21.53 -12.12
C ALA A 93 14.23 23.06 -12.04
N LYS A 94 14.04 23.73 -13.17
CA LYS A 94 14.27 25.18 -13.30
C LYS A 94 13.01 25.98 -12.98
N SER A 95 11.84 25.44 -13.28
CA SER A 95 10.57 26.15 -13.05
C SER A 95 9.88 25.69 -11.76
N LYS A 96 9.13 26.60 -11.15
CA LYS A 96 8.26 26.30 -10.00
C LYS A 96 7.20 25.25 -10.34
N LYS A 97 6.66 25.28 -11.56
CA LYS A 97 5.65 24.32 -12.04
C LYS A 97 6.20 22.90 -12.10
N GLU A 98 7.40 22.72 -12.66
CA GLU A 98 8.07 21.41 -12.70
C GLU A 98 8.40 20.89 -11.30
N LYS A 99 8.97 21.74 -10.44
CA LYS A 99 9.25 21.38 -9.04
C LYS A 99 8.01 20.87 -8.32
N LEU A 100 6.87 21.56 -8.50
CA LEU A 100 5.59 21.15 -7.93
C LEU A 100 5.10 19.82 -8.50
N SER A 101 5.24 19.59 -9.80
CA SER A 101 4.86 18.32 -10.44
C SER A 101 5.66 17.15 -9.86
N TRP A 102 6.99 17.29 -9.80
CA TRP A 102 7.85 16.24 -9.25
C TRP A 102 7.62 16.03 -7.76
N PHE A 103 7.39 17.09 -6.99
CA PHE A 103 7.09 16.97 -5.57
C PHE A 103 5.75 16.26 -5.30
N ARG A 104 4.74 16.45 -6.16
CA ARG A 104 3.49 15.66 -6.08
C ARG A 104 3.76 14.17 -6.33
N ARG A 105 4.63 13.83 -7.28
CA ARG A 105 5.03 12.43 -7.49
C ARG A 105 5.75 11.88 -6.25
N LEU A 106 6.61 12.67 -5.61
CA LEU A 106 7.27 12.28 -4.37
C LEU A 106 6.25 11.97 -3.25
N MET A 107 5.22 12.81 -3.09
CA MET A 107 4.15 12.56 -2.12
C MET A 107 3.33 11.31 -2.46
N GLN A 108 3.03 11.08 -3.75
CA GLN A 108 2.35 9.86 -4.19
C GLN A 108 3.17 8.63 -3.82
N LEU A 109 4.49 8.63 -4.10
CA LEU A 109 5.39 7.54 -3.72
C LEU A 109 5.42 7.30 -2.21
N ASP A 110 5.43 8.36 -1.41
CA ASP A 110 5.42 8.28 0.05
C ASP A 110 4.14 7.58 0.55
N TYR A 111 2.99 7.99 -0.01
CA TYR A 111 1.71 7.33 0.26
C TYR A 111 1.67 5.87 -0.21
N GLU A 112 2.15 5.58 -1.43
CA GLU A 112 2.24 4.21 -1.95
C GLU A 112 3.05 3.33 -1.00
N LEU A 113 4.18 3.83 -0.49
CA LEU A 113 5.01 3.12 0.47
C LEU A 113 4.27 2.89 1.80
N ILE A 114 3.58 3.88 2.36
CA ILE A 114 2.76 3.70 3.58
C ILE A 114 1.78 2.54 3.40
N PHE A 115 1.07 2.51 2.26
CA PHE A 115 0.11 1.47 1.96
C PHE A 115 0.78 0.10 1.80
N LEU A 116 1.84 0.02 1.01
CA LEU A 116 2.55 -1.24 0.75
C LEU A 116 3.15 -1.82 2.02
N HIS A 117 3.76 -0.99 2.89
CA HIS A 117 4.24 -1.42 4.19
C HIS A 117 3.10 -1.94 5.08
N ALA A 118 1.97 -1.24 5.14
CA ALA A 118 0.82 -1.69 5.92
C ALA A 118 0.31 -3.07 5.46
N VAL A 119 0.18 -3.29 4.15
CA VAL A 119 -0.22 -4.58 3.58
C VAL A 119 0.82 -5.67 3.89
N TYR A 120 2.09 -5.36 3.67
CA TYR A 120 3.20 -6.30 3.80
C TYR A 120 3.41 -6.79 5.25
N GLU A 121 3.30 -5.88 6.21
CA GLU A 121 3.44 -6.17 7.64
C GLU A 121 2.16 -6.73 8.27
N GLY A 122 1.04 -6.67 7.56
CA GLY A 122 -0.29 -6.95 8.13
C GLY A 122 -0.76 -5.87 9.11
N GLY A 123 -0.17 -4.68 9.07
CA GLY A 123 -0.59 -3.53 9.84
C GLY A 123 -1.98 -3.05 9.39
N SER A 124 -2.78 -2.53 10.33
CA SER A 124 -4.14 -1.98 10.08
C SER A 124 -5.24 -3.01 9.80
N GLY A 125 -5.01 -4.31 10.05
CA GLY A 125 -6.06 -5.32 9.98
C GLY A 125 -6.47 -5.76 8.57
N TYR A 126 -5.68 -5.41 7.55
CA TYR A 126 -5.90 -5.92 6.19
C TYR A 126 -5.83 -7.45 6.18
N PRO A 127 -6.64 -8.16 5.38
CA PRO A 127 -6.43 -9.57 5.09
C PRO A 127 -5.14 -9.78 4.29
N PHE A 128 -4.75 -11.03 4.05
CA PHE A 128 -3.70 -11.30 3.07
C PHE A 128 -4.23 -10.98 1.67
N LEU A 129 -3.59 -10.04 0.99
CA LEU A 129 -4.00 -9.58 -0.34
C LEU A 129 -3.06 -10.18 -1.39
N SER A 130 -3.61 -10.54 -2.54
CA SER A 130 -2.79 -10.84 -3.71
C SER A 130 -2.08 -9.56 -4.20
N VAL A 131 -1.05 -9.73 -5.04
CA VAL A 131 -0.40 -8.58 -5.70
C VAL A 131 -1.37 -7.82 -6.59
N TYR A 132 -2.29 -8.53 -7.24
CA TYR A 132 -3.31 -7.92 -8.10
C TYR A 132 -4.24 -7.02 -7.29
N GLN A 133 -4.79 -7.54 -6.20
CA GLN A 133 -5.68 -6.78 -5.29
C GLN A 133 -4.98 -5.59 -4.65
N THR A 134 -3.71 -5.79 -4.26
CA THR A 134 -2.90 -4.70 -3.70
C THR A 134 -2.78 -3.55 -4.69
N LYS A 135 -2.54 -3.84 -5.98
CA LYS A 135 -2.47 -2.82 -7.03
C LYS A 135 -3.81 -2.14 -7.28
N GLN A 136 -4.89 -2.92 -7.35
CA GLN A 136 -6.24 -2.40 -7.58
C GLN A 136 -6.69 -1.45 -6.46
N ILE A 137 -6.50 -1.85 -5.19
CA ILE A 137 -6.83 -0.99 -4.04
C ILE A 137 -5.97 0.27 -4.05
N LEU A 138 -4.68 0.15 -4.36
CA LEU A 138 -3.79 1.30 -4.42
C LEU A 138 -4.24 2.31 -5.48
N GLU A 139 -4.58 1.84 -6.68
CA GLU A 139 -5.11 2.66 -7.78
C GLU A 139 -6.43 3.34 -7.40
N GLU A 140 -7.36 2.61 -6.79
CA GLU A 140 -8.62 3.16 -6.30
C GLU A 140 -8.37 4.27 -5.28
N LYS A 141 -7.51 4.05 -4.28
CA LYS A 141 -7.18 5.06 -3.28
C LYS A 141 -6.51 6.30 -3.87
N LEU A 142 -5.62 6.12 -4.85
CA LEU A 142 -5.03 7.24 -5.58
C LEU A 142 -6.08 7.99 -6.41
N SER A 143 -7.06 7.30 -7.01
CA SER A 143 -8.16 7.95 -7.72
C SER A 143 -9.06 8.79 -6.79
N LEU A 144 -9.21 8.34 -5.54
CA LEU A 144 -10.01 8.97 -4.49
C LEU A 144 -9.34 10.17 -3.82
N GLY A 145 -8.15 10.59 -4.24
CA GLY A 145 -7.68 11.90 -3.81
C GLY A 145 -7.12 11.99 -2.39
N ILE A 146 -6.81 10.88 -1.74
CA ILE A 146 -6.55 10.84 -0.28
C ILE A 146 -5.10 11.08 0.14
N VAL A 147 -4.18 11.30 -0.81
CA VAL A 147 -2.72 11.35 -0.54
C VAL A 147 -2.40 12.45 0.47
N GLY A 148 -2.91 13.66 0.25
CA GLY A 148 -2.68 14.80 1.14
C GLY A 148 -3.18 14.55 2.56
N ASP A 149 -4.43 14.10 2.69
CA ASP A 149 -5.08 13.87 3.98
C ASP A 149 -4.43 12.74 4.78
N VAL A 150 -3.94 11.69 4.11
CA VAL A 150 -3.25 10.58 4.76
C VAL A 150 -1.88 11.02 5.26
N LEU A 151 -1.12 11.75 4.45
CA LEU A 151 0.22 12.22 4.82
C LEU A 151 0.18 13.27 5.94
N GLU A 152 -0.84 14.13 5.98
CA GLU A 152 -1.01 15.12 7.06
C GLU A 152 -1.28 14.47 8.42
N LYS A 153 -1.97 13.32 8.44
CA LYS A 153 -2.30 12.57 9.66
C LYS A 153 -1.22 11.57 10.06
N ALA A 154 -0.28 11.28 9.18
CA ALA A 154 0.78 10.33 9.46
C ALA A 154 1.85 10.99 10.35
N GLU A 155 2.13 10.39 11.51
CA GLU A 155 3.17 10.88 12.42
C GLU A 155 4.58 10.76 11.84
N ALA A 156 4.82 9.74 11.00
CA ALA A 156 6.07 9.50 10.29
C ALA A 156 5.77 8.81 8.97
N THR A 157 6.50 9.16 7.90
CA THR A 157 6.29 8.59 6.56
C THR A 157 7.58 8.03 5.99
N PRO A 158 7.52 7.04 5.09
CA PRO A 158 8.69 6.40 4.48
C PRO A 158 9.72 7.35 3.86
N LEU A 159 9.29 8.49 3.31
CA LEU A 159 10.14 9.43 2.60
C LEU A 159 10.22 10.81 3.26
N ASP A 160 9.51 11.02 4.37
CA ASP A 160 9.34 12.31 5.07
C ASP A 160 9.02 13.46 4.10
N SER A 161 8.17 13.20 3.10
CA SER A 161 7.98 14.11 1.97
C SER A 161 7.45 15.48 2.41
N GLN A 162 6.54 15.51 3.41
CA GLN A 162 5.98 16.74 3.98
C GLN A 162 7.04 17.59 4.68
N GLU A 163 7.90 16.97 5.50
CA GLU A 163 8.95 17.68 6.25
C GLU A 163 10.01 18.26 5.30
N ARG A 164 10.29 17.56 4.20
CA ARG A 164 11.25 17.98 3.17
C ARG A 164 10.70 19.04 2.22
N MET A 165 9.39 19.34 2.29
CA MET A 165 8.74 20.29 1.38
C MET A 165 9.39 21.68 1.35
N PRO A 166 9.70 22.34 2.49
CA PRO A 166 10.31 23.66 2.47
C PRO A 166 11.71 23.65 1.85
N GLN A 167 12.47 22.59 2.06
CA GLN A 167 13.82 22.44 1.51
C GLN A 167 13.78 22.22 -0.01
N LEU A 168 12.84 21.41 -0.49
CA LEU A 168 12.73 21.05 -1.90
C LEU A 168 12.01 22.12 -2.74
N LEU A 169 11.00 22.78 -2.18
CA LEU A 169 10.16 23.76 -2.89
C LEU A 169 10.40 25.23 -2.49
N GLY A 170 11.21 25.47 -1.44
CA GLY A 170 11.48 26.80 -0.89
C GLY A 170 10.35 27.36 0.00
N ARG A 171 9.23 26.63 0.15
CA ARG A 171 8.11 26.97 1.03
C ARG A 171 7.19 25.77 1.25
N THR A 172 6.33 25.85 2.24
CA THR A 172 5.24 24.88 2.48
C THR A 172 4.02 25.21 1.61
N TYR A 173 3.32 24.16 1.16
CA TYR A 173 2.08 24.24 0.42
C TYR A 173 1.02 23.41 1.16
N THR A 174 -0.19 23.94 1.23
CA THR A 174 -1.36 23.18 1.72
C THR A 174 -1.80 22.14 0.68
N PRO A 175 -2.49 21.06 1.08
CA PRO A 175 -3.07 20.10 0.14
C PRO A 175 -3.89 20.76 -0.98
N LYS A 176 -4.67 21.80 -0.66
CA LYS A 176 -5.45 22.59 -1.65
C LYS A 176 -4.57 23.30 -2.68
N GLN A 177 -3.39 23.77 -2.29
CA GLN A 177 -2.44 24.43 -3.21
C GLN A 177 -1.65 23.43 -4.04
N LEU A 178 -1.45 22.21 -3.52
CA LEU A 178 -0.84 21.11 -4.25
C LEU A 178 -1.82 20.48 -5.22
N ALA A 179 -3.11 20.57 -4.98
CA ALA A 179 -4.12 20.06 -5.89
C ALA A 179 -4.31 20.98 -7.11
N SER A 180 -4.15 20.43 -8.31
CA SER A 180 -4.62 21.03 -9.57
C SER A 180 -5.47 20.01 -10.32
N ASN A 181 -6.26 20.44 -11.30
CA ASN A 181 -7.11 19.53 -12.10
C ASN A 181 -6.33 18.35 -12.75
N GLU A 182 -5.02 18.50 -12.92
CA GLU A 182 -4.09 17.50 -13.46
C GLU A 182 -3.45 16.57 -12.41
N ALA A 183 -3.71 16.72 -11.11
CA ALA A 183 -3.07 15.95 -10.04
C ALA A 183 -4.01 14.91 -9.42
N PRO A 184 -4.10 13.68 -9.98
CA PRO A 184 -4.83 12.59 -9.33
C PRO A 184 -4.24 12.30 -7.95
N GLY A 185 -5.09 11.99 -6.96
CA GLY A 185 -4.62 11.70 -5.60
C GLY A 185 -4.70 12.86 -4.60
N PHE A 186 -5.11 14.07 -5.00
CA PHE A 186 -5.14 15.23 -4.09
C PHE A 186 -6.53 15.81 -3.73
N PHE A 187 -7.59 15.45 -4.46
CA PHE A 187 -8.98 15.85 -4.11
C PHE A 187 -9.91 14.64 -4.08
N GLN A 188 -10.62 14.47 -2.96
CA GLN A 188 -11.60 13.42 -2.81
C GLN A 188 -12.83 13.67 -3.69
N ARG A 189 -12.91 12.95 -4.81
CA ARG A 189 -14.10 12.90 -5.66
C ARG A 189 -15.12 11.98 -5.01
N PHE A 190 -15.97 12.49 -4.11
CA PHE A 190 -17.04 11.67 -3.55
C PHE A 190 -18.17 11.41 -4.57
N LYS A 191 -18.47 10.13 -4.80
CA LYS A 191 -19.70 9.48 -4.29
C LYS A 191 -19.48 7.96 -4.18
N ARG A 192 -20.04 7.40 -3.09
CA ARG A 192 -20.28 5.97 -2.77
C ARG A 192 -20.55 5.15 -4.04
N ASP A 193 -19.99 3.96 -4.20
CA ASP A 193 -20.16 2.81 -3.31
C ASP A 193 -18.84 2.15 -2.93
N ASP A 194 -18.68 1.87 -1.63
CA ASP A 194 -17.61 1.03 -1.12
C ASP A 194 -17.82 -0.39 -1.72
N VAL A 195 -17.21 -0.67 -2.87
CA VAL A 195 -17.02 -2.06 -3.31
C VAL A 195 -15.97 -2.63 -2.39
N TYR A 196 -16.43 -3.13 -1.26
CA TYR A 196 -15.56 -3.79 -0.30
C TYR A 196 -15.01 -5.08 -0.93
N PHE A 197 -13.82 -4.99 -1.50
CA PHE A 197 -13.02 -6.18 -1.80
C PHE A 197 -12.39 -6.67 -0.49
N TYR A 198 -13.12 -7.48 0.26
CA TYR A 198 -12.53 -8.31 1.29
C TYR A 198 -12.09 -9.62 0.64
N THR A 199 -10.79 -9.93 0.64
CA THR A 199 -10.39 -11.32 0.61
C THR A 199 -10.57 -11.90 1.99
N ILE A 200 -11.55 -12.77 2.13
CA ILE A 200 -11.61 -13.65 3.30
C ILE A 200 -10.50 -14.69 3.08
N PRO A 201 -9.54 -14.87 4.01
CA PRO A 201 -8.67 -16.02 3.94
C PRO A 201 -9.55 -17.27 3.98
N TYR A 202 -9.48 -18.11 2.94
CA TYR A 202 -10.24 -19.37 2.88
C TYR A 202 -9.73 -20.32 3.97
N GLY A 203 -10.33 -20.21 5.15
CA GLY A 203 -9.94 -20.87 6.40
C GLY A 203 -10.73 -20.34 7.61
N ALA A 204 -11.14 -19.07 7.59
CA ALA A 204 -12.00 -18.48 8.62
C ALA A 204 -13.50 -18.73 8.39
N ASN A 205 -13.93 -19.07 7.17
CA ASN A 205 -15.30 -19.47 6.84
C ASN A 205 -15.47 -21.00 6.94
N ARG A 206 -15.12 -21.60 8.08
CA ARG A 206 -15.77 -22.85 8.51
C ARG A 206 -17.13 -22.53 9.11
N GLU A 207 -18.00 -21.83 8.37
CA GLU A 207 -19.42 -22.02 8.55
C GLU A 207 -19.78 -23.35 7.89
N LYS A 208 -19.85 -24.37 8.74
CA LYS A 208 -20.69 -25.58 8.60
C LYS A 208 -20.94 -26.02 7.16
N ARG A 209 -20.08 -26.90 6.67
CA ARG A 209 -20.53 -28.01 5.83
C ARG A 209 -20.20 -29.31 6.54
#